data_AF-A0A932MEW2-F1
#
_entry.id   AF-A0A932MEW2-F1
#
_cell.length_a   1.000
_cell.length_b   1.000
_cell.length_c   1.000
_cell.angle_alpha   90.00
_cell.angle_beta   90.00
_cell.angle_gamma   90.00
#
_symmetry.space_group_name_H-M   'P 1'
#
loop_
_entity.id
_entity.type
_entity.pdbx_description
1 polymer ?
#
loop_
_entity_poly.entity_id
_entity_poly.type
_entity_poly.pdbx_seq_one_letter_code
_entity_poly.pdbx_strand_id
1 'polypeptide(L)' 'LPEEFVEVIRAPDGTYELQYLRPILVDRRCLACHGDPATFIPEVRAVLAQRYPEDRATGYAVGDLRGAVSVRVPLPPRP' A
#
# COMPACT_ATOMS: atom_id res chain seq x y z
N LEU A 1 -3.68 -8.17 11.58
CA LEU A 1 -4.50 -7.25 10.77
C LEU A 1 -5.56 -8.08 10.06
N PRO A 2 -6.80 -7.60 9.90
CA PRO A 2 -7.79 -8.33 9.11
C PRO A 2 -7.36 -8.39 7.64
N GLU A 3 -7.86 -9.40 6.93
CA GLU A 3 -7.51 -9.63 5.53
C GLU A 3 -8.01 -8.50 4.61
N GLU A 4 -9.20 -7.97 4.91
CA GLU A 4 -9.80 -6.83 4.23
C GLU A 4 -10.79 -6.10 5.15
N PHE A 5 -11.04 -4.83 4.83
CA PHE A 5 -12.12 -4.02 5.38
C PHE A 5 -13.04 -3.58 4.24
N VAL A 6 -14.35 -3.71 4.45
CA VAL A 6 -15.36 -3.30 3.48
C VAL A 6 -16.46 -2.54 4.22
N GLU A 7 -16.73 -1.30 3.81
CA GLU A 7 -17.72 -0.45 4.46
C GLU A 7 -18.50 0.37 3.42
N VAL A 8 -19.79 0.57 3.64
CA VAL A 8 -20.58 1.55 2.88
C VAL A 8 -20.74 2.79 3.72
N ILE A 9 -20.20 3.92 3.25
CA ILE A 9 -20.23 5.20 3.94
C ILE A 9 -21.24 6.12 3.26
N ARG A 10 -21.98 6.88 4.07
CA ARG A 10 -22.86 7.96 3.59
C ARG A 10 -22.10 9.29 3.65
N ALA A 11 -21.94 9.94 2.51
CA ALA A 11 -21.32 11.26 2.42
C ALA A 11 -22.26 12.36 2.94
N PRO A 12 -21.73 13.54 3.31
CA PRO A 12 -22.54 14.66 3.80
C PRO A 12 -23.60 15.16 2.80
N ASP A 13 -23.34 15.00 1.49
CA ASP A 13 -24.25 15.36 0.41
C ASP A 13 -25.39 14.34 0.18
N GLY A 14 -25.41 13.27 0.99
CA GLY A 14 -26.43 12.22 0.94
C GLY A 14 -26.10 11.08 -0.04
N THR A 15 -25.00 11.15 -0.77
CA THR A 15 -24.53 10.04 -1.62
C THR A 15 -23.94 8.90 -0.79
N TYR A 16 -23.82 7.71 -1.39
CA TYR A 16 -23.22 6.55 -0.75
C TYR A 16 -21.95 6.13 -1.51
N GLU A 17 -20.96 5.65 -0.78
CA GLU A 17 -19.70 5.14 -1.34
C GLU A 17 -19.35 3.82 -0.65
N LEU A 18 -18.98 2.80 -1.43
CA LEU A 18 -18.32 1.60 -0.92
C LEU A 18 -16.82 1.89 -0.78
N GLN A 19 -16.26 1.70 0.40
CA GLN A 19 -14.85 1.72 0.67
C GLN A 19 -14.32 0.31 0.93
N TYR A 20 -13.25 -0.04 0.25
CA TYR A 20 -12.52 -1.30 0.40
C TYR A 20 -11.07 -1.00 0.76
N LEU A 21 -10.55 -1.67 1.79
CA LEU A 21 -9.15 -1.55 2.20
C LEU A 21 -8.54 -2.92 2.40
N ARG A 22 -7.40 -3.19 1.75
CA ARG A 22 -6.62 -4.42 1.95
C ARG A 22 -5.18 -4.09 2.33
N PRO A 23 -4.67 -4.56 3.48
CA PRO A 23 -3.28 -4.35 3.85
C PRO A 23 -2.32 -5.05 2.87
N ILE A 24 -1.20 -4.40 2.59
CA ILE A 24 -0.07 -4.98 1.86
C ILE A 24 0.96 -5.39 2.92
N LEU A 25 1.08 -6.69 3.13
CA LEU A 25 2.14 -7.25 3.97
C LEU A 25 3.37 -7.57 3.13
N VAL A 26 4.54 -7.31 3.68
CA VAL A 26 5.82 -7.56 3.02
C VAL A 26 6.06 -9.06 2.93
N ASP A 27 6.32 -9.53 1.73
CA ASP A 27 6.74 -10.91 1.43
C ASP A 27 8.22 -10.93 1.01
N ARG A 28 8.85 -12.09 0.95
CA ARG A 28 10.29 -12.24 0.64
C ARG A 28 10.70 -11.52 -0.64
N ARG A 29 9.87 -11.60 -1.69
CA ARG A 29 10.14 -10.94 -2.98
C ARG A 29 10.19 -9.43 -2.89
N CYS A 30 9.49 -8.82 -1.93
CA CYS A 30 9.46 -7.38 -1.73
C CYS A 30 10.82 -6.85 -1.23
N LEU A 31 11.58 -7.69 -0.51
CA LEU A 31 12.83 -7.29 0.15
C LEU A 31 13.97 -6.98 -0.83
N ALA A 32 13.85 -7.39 -2.10
CA ALA A 32 14.83 -7.04 -3.13
C ALA A 32 14.99 -5.52 -3.31
N CYS A 33 13.94 -4.74 -3.02
CA CYS A 33 13.95 -3.28 -3.13
C CYS A 33 13.46 -2.56 -1.86
N HIS A 34 12.73 -3.24 -0.97
CA HIS A 34 12.13 -2.66 0.23
C HIS A 34 12.75 -3.19 1.54
N GLY A 35 13.73 -4.10 1.47
CA GLY A 35 14.44 -4.63 2.63
C GLY A 35 15.55 -3.70 3.14
N ASP A 36 16.58 -4.25 3.78
CA ASP A 36 17.77 -3.49 4.16
C ASP A 36 18.51 -2.98 2.91
N PRO A 37 18.61 -1.65 2.71
CA PRO A 37 19.34 -1.08 1.59
C PRO A 37 20.73 -1.67 1.43
N ALA A 38 21.47 -1.97 2.51
CA ALA A 38 22.81 -2.55 2.46
C ALA A 38 22.87 -3.87 1.65
N THR A 39 21.76 -4.59 1.58
CA THR A 39 21.65 -5.89 0.89
C THR A 39 21.19 -5.81 -0.56
N PHE A 40 20.78 -4.63 -1.04
CA PHE A 40 20.29 -4.46 -2.40
C PHE A 40 21.42 -4.64 -3.41
N ILE A 41 21.09 -5.22 -4.56
CA ILE A 41 22.02 -5.27 -5.69
C ILE A 41 22.38 -3.83 -6.12
N PRO A 42 23.64 -3.58 -6.54
CA PRO A 42 24.12 -2.22 -6.80
C PRO A 42 23.26 -1.45 -7.81
N GLU A 43 22.75 -2.12 -8.84
CA GLU A 43 21.94 -1.53 -9.90
C GLU A 43 20.60 -1.01 -9.36
N VAL A 44 19.94 -1.79 -8.47
CA VAL A 44 18.69 -1.37 -7.82
C VAL A 44 18.94 -0.18 -6.92
N ARG A 45 19.99 -0.23 -6.09
CA ARG A 45 20.36 0.90 -5.22
C ARG A 45 20.59 2.18 -6.02
N ALA A 46 21.33 2.08 -7.13
CA ALA A 46 21.63 3.23 -7.99
C ALA A 46 20.36 3.83 -8.60
N VAL A 47 19.47 2.99 -9.14
CA VAL A 47 18.19 3.45 -9.73
C VAL A 47 17.29 4.07 -8.68
N LEU A 48 17.18 3.47 -7.49
CA LEU A 48 16.37 4.00 -6.40
C LEU A 48 16.91 5.35 -5.92
N ALA A 49 18.22 5.47 -5.68
CA ALA A 49 18.84 6.74 -5.27
C ALA A 49 18.67 7.85 -6.32
N GLN A 50 18.68 7.51 -7.61
CA GLN A 50 18.49 8.48 -8.69
C GLN A 50 17.02 8.92 -8.84
N ARG A 51 16.08 7.96 -8.83
CA ARG A 51 14.67 8.24 -9.15
C ARG A 51 13.84 8.61 -7.94
N TYR A 52 14.24 8.15 -6.76
CA TYR A 52 13.53 8.33 -5.50
C TYR A 52 14.53 8.77 -4.40
N PRO A 53 15.14 9.95 -4.52
CA PRO A 53 16.18 10.42 -3.58
C PRO A 53 15.68 10.58 -2.14
N GLU A 54 14.35 10.70 -1.94
CA GLU A 54 13.70 10.79 -0.63
C GLU A 54 12.96 9.50 -0.24
N ASP A 55 13.33 8.36 -0.84
CA ASP A 55 12.66 7.09 -0.58
C ASP A 55 12.70 6.71 0.91
N ARG A 56 11.51 6.47 1.47
CA ARG A 56 11.30 6.00 2.85
C ARG A 56 10.80 4.56 2.90
N ALA A 57 10.62 3.91 1.74
CA ALA A 57 10.05 2.59 1.64
C ALA A 57 11.10 1.48 1.72
N THR A 58 12.08 1.59 2.62
CA THR A 58 13.13 0.59 2.82
C THR A 58 13.25 0.21 4.30
N GLY A 59 14.03 -0.82 4.60
CA GLY A 59 14.23 -1.32 5.96
C GLY A 59 13.12 -2.25 6.46
N TYR A 60 12.24 -2.73 5.59
CA TYR A 60 11.18 -3.66 5.98
C TYR A 60 11.69 -5.10 6.19
N ALA A 61 10.94 -5.86 6.98
CA ALA A 61 11.06 -7.30 7.17
C ALA A 61 9.82 -8.05 6.68
N VAL A 62 9.92 -9.37 6.51
CA VAL A 62 8.77 -10.22 6.13
C VAL A 62 7.68 -10.11 7.20
N GLY A 63 6.44 -9.88 6.76
CA GLY A 63 5.28 -9.72 7.63
C GLY A 63 4.98 -8.28 8.04
N ASP A 64 5.92 -7.33 7.80
CA ASP A 64 5.67 -5.93 8.10
C ASP A 64 4.52 -5.36 7.26
N LEU A 65 3.81 -4.38 7.84
CA LEU A 65 2.81 -3.61 7.11
C LEU A 65 3.51 -2.59 6.20
N ARG A 66 3.45 -2.83 4.89
CA ARG A 66 4.00 -1.89 3.88
C ARG A 66 3.06 -0.71 3.60
N GLY A 67 1.76 -0.94 3.72
CA GLY A 67 0.71 0.00 3.34
C GLY A 67 -0.60 -0.74 3.08
N ALA A 68 -1.48 -0.19 2.25
CA ALA A 68 -2.73 -0.82 1.88
C ALA A 68 -3.17 -0.42 0.46
N VAL A 69 -3.93 -1.30 -0.19
CA VAL A 69 -4.73 -0.94 -1.36
C VAL A 69 -6.05 -0.38 -0.87
N SER A 70 -6.39 0.84 -1.28
CA SER A 70 -7.67 1.49 -0.98
C SER A 70 -8.46 1.65 -2.28
N VAL A 71 -9.71 1.20 -2.28
CA VAL A 71 -10.64 1.37 -3.40
C VAL A 71 -11.90 2.07 -2.89
N ARG A 72 -12.38 3.03 -3.67
CA ARG A 72 -13.61 3.79 -3.39
C ARG A 72 -14.53 3.71 -4.60
N VAL A 73 -15.76 3.27 -4.41
CA VAL A 73 -16.75 3.09 -5.47
C VAL A 73 -17.99 3.91 -5.11
N PRO A 74 -18.28 4.99 -5.85
CA PRO A 74 -19.55 5.69 -5.72
C PRO A 74 -20.71 4.73 -6.01
N LEU A 75 -21.71 4.72 -5.14
CA LEU A 75 -22.89 3.89 -5.30
C LEU A 75 -24.04 4.75 -5.86
N PRO A 76 -24.88 4.17 -6.74
CA PRO A 76 -26.09 4.86 -7.15
C PRO A 76 -27.01 5.09 -5.94
N PRO A 77 -27.93 6.07 -6.02
CA PRO A 77 -29.00 6.21 -5.04
C PRO A 77 -29.73 4.88 -4.88
N ARG A 78 -30.04 4.47 -3.64
CA ARG A 78 -30.95 3.33 -3.46
C ARG A 78 -32.32 3.71 -4.06
N PRO A 79 -32.97 2.81 -4.81
CA PRO A 79 -34.33 3.03 -5.29
C PRO A 79 -35.31 3.19 -4.13
#